data_AF-A0A3D3JDV2-F1
#
_entry.id   AF-A0A3D3JDV2-F1
#
_cell.length_a   1.000
_cell.length_b   1.000
_cell.length_c   1.000
_cell.angle_alpha   90.00
_cell.angle_beta   90.00
_cell.angle_gamma   90.00
#
_symmetry.space_group_name_H-M   'P 1'
#
loop_
_entity.id
_entity.type
_entity.pdbx_description
1 polymer ?
#
loop_
_entity_poly.entity_id
_entity_poly.type
_entity_poly.pdbx_seq_one_letter_code
_entity_poly.pdbx_strand_id
1 'polypeptide(L)'
;TTLFRSERSFVEYVRSFPDNIEVENVLTFNAEESLQNPNSKTASFGMHHSMVRLPDPPMMPRLADPRVGYFSRYQVDYGRPEPEAVYRQYILRWRLEPKDTAAFLRGELVEPVKPITYYLDPATPVQWRPWIRKGVESWNEAFEAAGFRNAIRCIDPPTPEEDPEWSPEDARYSVIRYYPSEVENAYGPNVHDPRTGEIIESDIGWFHNIIKLLTSWYFTQAAADPRARKVPLPDDVLGEFVAYVAAHEVGHTLGLPHNMKASNAFPVDSLRSPSFTSKYGTTPTIMDYARANYVAQPGDGVTNFLPKIGPYDKYVIRWGYRPILSARTPDEERDTLHVWARASETDKNLRFGAQQWVTVDPTSQMEDLGDDALKATTYGLANLKRVMTYLYDAPAKDGDNYRQLGELYDDVIGQFMREIGHVANIPGGVEIERKVYGVAGPQYTAVPRDRQKAAVQFLSENAFTTPTWLLEDRVLSVLYPSGTVQRLADLQANVLRTVTSNDKLLRMLDQQTRLGAAAYGPIELFTDLENAIFRDVLSRQPVDFYRRHLQRTYVQLLIDKSEKPSSTESNPFFAFLRGPSMYTTDVRAIARARLAQLQTALKGAVAADAATKAHVADLQLQIQRALSPEG
;
A
#
# COMPACT_ATOMS: atom_id res chain seq x y z
N THR A 1 22.16 28.22 12.28
CA THR A 1 21.55 27.88 13.59
C THR A 1 20.24 28.61 13.72
N THR A 2 19.13 27.88 13.73
CA THR A 2 17.77 28.45 13.75
C THR A 2 17.49 28.97 15.17
N LEU A 3 17.77 30.26 15.42
CA LEU A 3 17.54 30.89 16.72
C LEU A 3 16.04 31.13 16.92
N PHE A 4 15.47 30.56 17.98
CA PHE A 4 14.09 30.82 18.42
C PHE A 4 13.88 32.30 18.77
N ARG A 5 12.71 32.85 18.39
CA ARG A 5 12.31 34.25 18.57
C ARG A 5 11.14 34.32 19.54
N SER A 6 11.41 34.40 20.83
CA SER A 6 10.36 34.43 21.85
C SER A 6 9.44 35.65 21.72
N GLU A 7 9.96 36.79 21.26
CA GLU A 7 9.20 38.03 21.07
C GLU A 7 8.20 37.98 19.90
N ARG A 8 8.32 36.96 19.04
CA ARG A 8 7.40 36.68 17.92
C ARG A 8 6.70 35.34 18.07
N SER A 9 6.77 34.75 19.25
CA SER A 9 6.11 33.49 19.58
C SER A 9 5.11 33.75 20.68
N PHE A 10 3.93 33.15 20.59
CA PHE A 10 2.87 33.35 21.55
C PHE A 10 2.00 32.11 21.66
N VAL A 11 1.37 31.95 22.82
CA VAL A 11 0.32 30.96 23.06
C VAL A 11 -0.96 31.52 22.44
N GLU A 12 -1.59 30.79 21.54
CA GLU A 12 -2.89 31.16 20.97
C GLU A 12 -4.01 30.87 21.97
N TYR A 13 -4.04 29.66 22.51
CA TYR A 13 -4.94 29.30 23.59
C TYR A 13 -4.40 28.16 24.44
N VAL A 14 -4.96 28.05 25.64
CA VAL A 14 -4.84 26.90 26.53
C VAL A 14 -6.25 26.47 26.88
N ARG A 15 -6.57 25.19 26.65
CA ARG A 15 -7.85 24.60 27.03
C ARG A 15 -7.60 23.43 27.97
N SER A 16 -8.38 23.35 29.04
CA SER A 16 -8.29 22.28 30.02
C SER A 16 -9.57 21.45 29.98
N PHE A 17 -9.39 20.15 29.90
CA PHE A 17 -10.43 19.13 30.00
C PHE A 17 -10.18 18.25 31.23
N PRO A 18 -11.12 17.37 31.62
CA PRO A 18 -10.94 16.50 32.78
C PRO A 18 -9.72 15.57 32.69
N ASP A 19 -9.38 15.10 31.49
CA ASP A 19 -8.31 14.12 31.26
C ASP A 19 -7.16 14.63 30.39
N ASN A 20 -7.20 15.86 29.87
CA ASN A 20 -6.11 16.43 29.08
C ASN A 20 -6.05 17.97 29.14
N ILE A 21 -4.89 18.50 28.78
CA ILE A 21 -4.67 19.93 28.55
C ILE A 21 -4.13 20.08 27.13
N GLU A 22 -4.78 20.95 26.36
CA GLU A 22 -4.35 21.32 25.02
C GLU A 22 -3.79 22.74 25.02
N VAL A 23 -2.63 22.91 24.39
CA VAL A 23 -1.93 24.19 24.25
C VAL A 23 -1.54 24.39 22.80
N GLU A 24 -2.08 25.43 22.16
CA GLU A 24 -1.69 25.81 20.81
C GLU A 24 -0.81 27.06 20.84
N ASN A 25 0.33 26.99 20.16
CA ASN A 25 1.32 28.06 20.14
C ASN A 25 1.75 28.36 18.71
N VAL A 26 2.03 29.62 18.43
CA VAL A 26 2.84 30.01 17.27
C VAL A 26 4.28 30.18 17.71
N LEU A 27 5.18 29.39 17.14
CA LEU A 27 6.61 29.44 17.39
C LEU A 27 7.37 29.98 16.18
N THR A 28 8.07 31.09 16.38
CA THR A 28 8.86 31.76 15.34
C THR A 28 10.34 31.49 15.52
N PHE A 29 11.04 31.15 14.43
CA PHE A 29 12.48 30.96 14.42
C PHE A 29 13.13 31.76 13.29
N ASN A 30 14.40 32.14 13.46
CA ASN A 30 15.21 32.72 12.39
C ASN A 30 15.53 31.65 11.33
N ALA A 31 15.19 31.91 10.07
CA ALA A 31 15.43 30.99 8.97
C ALA A 31 16.18 31.74 7.85
N GLU A 32 17.30 31.20 7.37
CA GLU A 32 18.02 31.81 6.24
C GLU A 32 17.18 31.79 4.96
N GLU A 33 16.46 30.69 4.74
CA GLU A 33 15.40 30.53 3.76
C GLU A 33 14.14 30.00 4.45
N SER A 34 12.99 30.59 4.14
CA SER A 34 11.69 30.18 4.68
C SER A 34 10.79 29.73 3.53
N LEU A 35 10.28 28.51 3.63
CA LEU A 35 9.34 27.92 2.65
C LEU A 35 8.00 28.66 2.61
N GLN A 36 7.65 29.38 3.69
CA GLN A 36 6.41 30.16 3.77
C GLN A 36 6.57 31.54 3.12
N ASN A 37 7.72 32.19 3.34
CA ASN A 37 8.03 33.49 2.76
C ASN A 37 9.56 33.67 2.64
N PRO A 38 10.13 33.52 1.43
CA PRO A 38 11.57 33.61 1.20
C PRO A 38 12.23 34.93 1.65
N ASN A 39 11.46 36.02 1.74
CA ASN A 39 11.99 37.35 2.09
C ASN A 39 12.00 37.64 3.60
N SER A 40 11.30 36.82 4.41
CA SER A 40 11.02 37.14 5.81
C SER A 40 12.18 36.86 6.78
N LYS A 41 13.20 36.11 6.34
CA LYS A 41 14.31 35.57 7.16
C LYS A 41 13.86 34.91 8.47
N THR A 42 12.60 34.50 8.55
CA THR A 42 11.95 33.91 9.72
C THR A 42 10.94 32.88 9.25
N ALA A 43 10.64 31.88 10.08
CA ALA A 43 9.61 30.89 9.82
C ALA A 43 8.78 30.72 11.09
N SER A 44 7.46 30.74 10.96
CA SER A 44 6.54 30.59 12.09
C SER A 44 5.78 29.27 11.95
N PHE A 45 5.68 28.51 13.02
CA PHE A 45 5.02 27.20 13.03
C PHE A 45 3.93 27.21 14.09
N GLY A 46 2.70 26.86 13.70
CA GLY A 46 1.69 26.44 14.66
C GLY A 46 2.09 25.10 15.25
N MET A 47 2.19 25.00 16.57
CA MET A 47 2.50 23.77 17.29
C MET A 47 1.43 23.54 18.36
N HIS A 48 0.73 22.43 18.22
CA HIS A 48 -0.28 21.99 19.16
C HIS A 48 0.34 20.94 20.10
N HIS A 49 0.18 21.15 21.41
CA HIS A 49 0.69 20.28 22.45
C HIS A 49 -0.46 19.68 23.24
N SER A 50 -0.56 18.35 23.20
CA SER A 50 -1.49 17.58 24.00
C SER A 50 -0.79 16.91 25.18
N MET A 51 -1.32 17.15 26.38
CA MET A 51 -0.89 16.50 27.62
C MET A 51 -2.04 15.69 28.19
N VAL A 52 -2.04 14.38 27.93
CA VAL A 52 -3.12 13.45 28.31
C VAL A 52 -2.77 12.71 29.60
N ARG A 53 -3.72 12.65 30.53
CA ARG A 53 -3.64 11.87 31.76
C ARG A 53 -3.74 10.38 31.45
N LEU A 54 -2.75 9.61 31.89
CA LEU A 54 -2.74 8.15 31.67
C LEU A 54 -3.76 7.43 32.58
N PRO A 55 -4.43 6.36 32.10
CA PRO A 55 -5.39 5.60 32.90
C PRO A 55 -4.80 4.95 34.18
N ASP A 56 -5.63 4.86 35.22
CA ASP A 56 -5.32 4.20 36.50
C ASP A 56 -6.56 3.41 37.00
N PRO A 57 -6.46 2.12 37.37
CA PRO A 57 -5.27 1.25 37.25
C PRO A 57 -4.88 1.00 35.78
N PRO A 58 -3.58 0.80 35.48
CA PRO A 58 -3.12 0.50 34.13
C PRO A 58 -3.73 -0.81 33.60
N MET A 59 -4.11 -0.84 32.31
CA MET A 59 -4.59 -2.06 31.65
C MET A 59 -3.49 -3.14 31.64
N MET A 60 -3.87 -4.41 31.82
CA MET A 60 -2.92 -5.52 31.61
C MET A 60 -2.43 -5.53 30.15
N PRO A 61 -1.11 -5.37 29.91
CA PRO A 61 -0.53 -5.45 28.57
C PRO A 61 -0.78 -6.82 27.94
N ARG A 62 -0.83 -6.87 26.60
CA ARG A 62 -0.79 -8.13 25.84
C ARG A 62 0.46 -8.18 24.97
N LEU A 63 1.23 -9.26 25.10
CA LEU A 63 2.46 -9.48 24.32
C LEU A 63 2.12 -9.65 22.84
N ALA A 64 2.91 -9.03 21.98
CA ALA A 64 2.80 -9.19 20.53
C ALA A 64 3.25 -10.58 20.08
N ASP A 65 2.67 -11.07 18.97
CA ASP A 65 3.10 -12.28 18.27
C ASP A 65 3.34 -11.94 16.80
N PRO A 66 4.50 -12.24 16.20
CA PRO A 66 4.80 -11.86 14.83
C PRO A 66 3.82 -12.46 13.80
N ARG A 67 3.13 -13.56 14.13
CA ARG A 67 2.15 -14.19 13.23
C ARG A 67 0.83 -13.41 13.17
N VAL A 68 0.59 -12.47 14.08
CA VAL A 68 -0.67 -11.74 14.24
C VAL A 68 -0.42 -10.24 14.10
N GLY A 69 -1.05 -9.61 13.11
CA GLY A 69 -0.81 -8.20 12.80
C GLY A 69 -1.44 -7.26 13.83
N TYR A 70 -0.61 -6.64 14.68
CA TYR A 70 -0.97 -5.52 15.55
C TYR A 70 0.10 -4.43 15.50
N PHE A 71 -0.32 -3.17 15.51
CA PHE A 71 0.55 -2.08 15.94
C PHE A 71 1.01 -2.37 17.36
N SER A 72 2.25 -1.98 17.66
CA SER A 72 2.88 -2.33 18.92
C SER A 72 3.96 -1.35 19.29
N ARG A 73 4.36 -1.41 20.56
CA ARG A 73 5.45 -0.63 21.13
C ARG A 73 6.45 -1.56 21.78
N TYR A 74 7.70 -1.12 21.78
CA TYR A 74 8.79 -1.81 22.46
C TYR A 74 9.05 -1.13 23.81
N GLN A 75 9.30 -1.94 24.82
CA GLN A 75 9.74 -1.50 26.14
C GLN A 75 10.94 -2.35 26.56
N VAL A 76 11.95 -1.70 27.14
CA VAL A 76 13.06 -2.39 27.79
C VAL A 76 12.64 -2.70 29.23
N ASP A 77 12.65 -3.97 29.60
CA ASP A 77 12.27 -4.46 30.92
C ASP A 77 13.52 -4.82 31.74
N TYR A 78 13.87 -3.94 32.68
CA TYR A 78 15.01 -4.11 33.60
C TYR A 78 14.63 -4.84 34.90
N GLY A 79 13.34 -5.15 35.10
CA GLY A 79 12.84 -5.75 36.34
C GLY A 79 12.88 -7.28 36.36
N ARG A 80 13.37 -7.89 35.29
CA ARG A 80 13.34 -9.35 35.12
C ARG A 80 14.63 -10.03 35.62
N PRO A 81 14.58 -11.33 35.99
CA PRO A 81 15.73 -12.04 36.52
C PRO A 81 16.79 -12.42 35.47
N GLU A 82 16.47 -12.34 34.18
CA GLU A 82 17.42 -12.61 33.10
C GLU A 82 18.62 -11.63 33.16
N PRO A 83 19.84 -12.07 32.81
CA PRO A 83 21.06 -11.28 32.99
C PRO A 83 21.22 -10.14 31.96
N GLU A 84 20.35 -10.08 30.94
CA GLU A 84 20.33 -9.05 29.91
C GLU A 84 19.00 -8.29 29.94
N ALA A 85 19.04 -7.03 29.52
CA ALA A 85 17.82 -6.23 29.40
C ALA A 85 16.91 -6.83 28.32
N VAL A 86 15.68 -7.20 28.70
CA VAL A 86 14.75 -7.89 27.80
C VAL A 86 13.88 -6.87 27.08
N TYR A 87 13.87 -6.92 25.75
CA TYR A 87 12.90 -6.16 24.95
C TYR A 87 11.55 -6.87 24.97
N ARG A 88 10.52 -6.18 25.41
CA ARG A 88 9.14 -6.64 25.37
C ARG A 88 8.35 -5.81 24.38
N GLN A 89 7.49 -6.47 23.63
CA GLN A 89 6.65 -5.84 22.64
C GLN A 89 5.19 -6.05 23.02
N TYR A 90 4.46 -4.95 23.20
CA TYR A 90 3.04 -4.98 23.57
C TYR A 90 2.17 -4.42 22.45
N ILE A 91 1.04 -5.06 22.18
CA ILE A 91 0.10 -4.59 21.16
C ILE A 91 -0.63 -3.33 21.61
N LEU A 92 -1.05 -2.51 20.64
CA LEU A 92 -1.98 -1.42 20.88
C LEU A 92 -3.42 -1.96 20.85
N ARG A 93 -4.22 -1.69 21.89
CA ARG A 93 -5.64 -2.06 21.92
C ARG A 93 -6.44 -1.23 22.92
N TRP A 94 -7.74 -1.14 22.71
CA TRP A 94 -8.67 -0.62 23.71
C TRP A 94 -8.86 -1.59 24.89
N ARG A 95 -9.15 -1.05 26.07
CA ARG A 95 -9.56 -1.84 27.23
C ARG A 95 -11.01 -2.28 27.09
N LEU A 96 -11.24 -3.58 26.87
CA LEU A 96 -12.58 -4.19 26.88
C LEU A 96 -12.68 -5.24 27.98
N GLU A 97 -13.62 -5.02 28.90
CA GLU A 97 -13.91 -5.92 30.01
C GLU A 97 -15.38 -6.35 29.93
N PRO A 98 -15.71 -7.63 30.16
CA PRO A 98 -17.09 -8.11 30.07
C PRO A 98 -17.92 -7.53 31.23
N LYS A 99 -19.08 -6.95 30.90
CA LYS A 99 -20.03 -6.48 31.91
C LYS A 99 -20.64 -7.62 32.73
N ASP A 100 -20.83 -8.79 32.11
CA ASP A 100 -21.24 -10.04 32.76
C ASP A 100 -20.19 -11.13 32.54
N THR A 101 -19.28 -11.27 33.49
CA THR A 101 -18.20 -12.27 33.45
C THR A 101 -18.73 -13.71 33.46
N ALA A 102 -19.87 -13.97 34.11
CA ALA A 102 -20.43 -15.32 34.21
C ALA A 102 -21.02 -15.76 32.86
N ALA A 103 -21.76 -14.88 32.19
CA ALA A 103 -22.25 -15.11 30.82
C ALA A 103 -21.11 -15.27 29.82
N PHE A 104 -20.09 -14.41 29.91
CA PHE A 104 -18.90 -14.50 29.05
C PHE A 104 -18.18 -15.86 29.18
N LEU A 105 -18.04 -16.38 30.41
CA LEU A 105 -17.43 -17.69 30.68
C LEU A 105 -18.28 -18.86 30.16
N ARG A 106 -19.60 -18.69 30.01
CA ARG A 106 -20.49 -19.66 29.34
C ARG A 106 -20.43 -19.58 27.81
N GLY A 107 -19.71 -18.61 27.25
CA GLY A 107 -19.61 -18.38 25.81
C GLY A 107 -20.72 -17.52 25.22
N GLU A 108 -21.53 -16.87 26.06
CA GLU A 108 -22.56 -15.92 25.62
C GLU A 108 -21.91 -14.59 25.21
N LEU A 109 -22.52 -13.90 24.23
CA LEU A 109 -22.11 -12.54 23.87
C LEU A 109 -22.54 -11.56 24.96
N VAL A 110 -21.61 -10.74 25.44
CA VAL A 110 -21.86 -9.73 26.48
C VAL A 110 -21.50 -8.34 25.99
N GLU A 111 -22.04 -7.30 26.63
CA GLU A 111 -21.57 -5.94 26.37
C GLU A 111 -20.27 -5.67 27.13
N PRO A 112 -19.34 -4.86 26.59
CA PRO A 112 -18.21 -4.39 27.37
C PRO A 112 -18.67 -3.38 28.42
N VAL A 113 -17.89 -3.24 29.51
CA VAL A 113 -18.11 -2.20 30.52
C VAL A 113 -18.04 -0.80 29.90
N LYS A 114 -17.05 -0.55 29.03
CA LYS A 114 -16.91 0.68 28.25
C LYS A 114 -16.88 0.33 26.75
N PRO A 115 -17.96 0.57 26.00
CA PRO A 115 -17.93 0.46 24.54
C PRO A 115 -17.00 1.50 23.91
N ILE A 116 -16.31 1.12 22.83
CA ILE A 116 -15.55 2.05 22.01
C ILE A 116 -16.55 2.94 21.27
N THR A 117 -16.46 4.25 21.46
CA THR A 117 -17.45 5.21 20.97
C THR A 117 -16.77 6.23 20.07
N TYR A 118 -17.17 6.29 18.80
CA TYR A 118 -16.75 7.33 17.87
C TYR A 118 -17.87 8.36 17.72
N TYR A 119 -17.53 9.63 17.89
CA TYR A 119 -18.42 10.75 17.62
C TYR A 119 -18.22 11.23 16.20
N LEU A 120 -19.31 11.50 15.50
CA LEU A 120 -19.24 12.03 14.14
C LEU A 120 -19.20 13.55 14.18
N ASP A 121 -18.15 14.15 13.62
CA ASP A 121 -18.05 15.61 13.53
C ASP A 121 -19.30 16.21 12.86
N PRO A 122 -19.99 17.19 13.48
CA PRO A 122 -21.16 17.84 12.90
C PRO A 122 -20.91 18.49 11.54
N ALA A 123 -19.65 18.81 11.18
CA ALA A 123 -19.27 19.30 9.87
C ALA A 123 -19.32 18.22 8.77
N THR A 124 -19.45 16.94 9.15
CA THR A 124 -19.56 15.83 8.19
C THR A 124 -20.83 16.00 7.34
N PRO A 125 -20.72 15.95 5.99
CA PRO A 125 -21.87 16.06 5.10
C PRO A 125 -22.94 15.02 5.41
N VAL A 126 -24.20 15.47 5.49
CA VAL A 126 -25.34 14.66 5.96
C VAL A 126 -25.50 13.36 5.16
N GLN A 127 -25.26 13.41 3.85
CA GLN A 127 -25.37 12.26 2.97
C GLN A 127 -24.37 11.14 3.28
N TRP A 128 -23.22 11.45 3.88
CA TRP A 128 -22.17 10.47 4.20
C TRP A 128 -22.28 9.91 5.62
N ARG A 129 -23.01 10.56 6.52
CA ARG A 129 -23.13 10.13 7.93
C ARG A 129 -23.64 8.70 8.09
N PRO A 130 -24.71 8.25 7.40
CA PRO A 130 -25.18 6.87 7.54
C PRO A 130 -24.14 5.83 7.11
N TRP A 131 -23.35 6.16 6.08
CA TRP A 131 -22.31 5.29 5.55
C TRP A 131 -21.10 5.19 6.47
N ILE A 132 -20.67 6.31 7.06
CA ILE A 132 -19.60 6.31 8.06
C ILE A 132 -20.03 5.49 9.29
N ARG A 133 -21.26 5.69 9.79
CA ARG A 133 -21.82 4.86 10.88
C ARG A 133 -21.81 3.37 10.54
N LYS A 134 -22.28 3.01 9.34
CA LYS A 134 -22.26 1.63 8.83
C LYS A 134 -20.84 1.05 8.84
N GLY A 135 -19.85 1.80 8.38
CA GLY A 135 -18.44 1.38 8.38
C GLY A 135 -17.92 1.11 9.79
N VAL A 136 -18.11 2.06 10.70
CA VAL A 136 -17.68 1.95 12.10
C VAL A 136 -18.32 0.75 12.79
N GLU A 137 -19.63 0.60 12.67
CA GLU A 137 -20.39 -0.43 13.39
C GLU A 137 -20.26 -1.82 12.79
N SER A 138 -19.76 -1.94 11.55
CA SER A 138 -19.49 -3.24 10.91
C SER A 138 -18.51 -4.10 11.71
N TRP A 139 -17.59 -3.47 12.45
CA TRP A 139 -16.62 -4.17 13.30
C TRP A 139 -17.27 -4.96 14.44
N ASN A 140 -18.52 -4.66 14.83
CA ASN A 140 -19.21 -5.46 15.85
C ASN A 140 -19.24 -6.96 15.48
N GLU A 141 -19.35 -7.31 14.19
CA GLU A 141 -19.28 -8.69 13.72
C GLU A 141 -17.94 -9.37 14.08
N ALA A 142 -16.83 -8.62 14.07
CA ALA A 142 -15.53 -9.13 14.51
C ALA A 142 -15.42 -9.22 16.04
N PHE A 143 -16.01 -8.27 16.77
CA PHE A 143 -16.03 -8.29 18.24
C PHE A 143 -16.89 -9.41 18.82
N GLU A 144 -17.90 -9.89 18.09
CA GLU A 144 -18.64 -11.10 18.48
C GLU A 144 -17.71 -12.31 18.60
N ALA A 145 -16.69 -12.43 17.73
CA ALA A 145 -15.67 -13.48 17.83
C ALA A 145 -14.79 -13.33 19.09
N ALA A 146 -14.65 -12.12 19.62
CA ALA A 146 -14.02 -11.86 20.92
C ALA A 146 -14.96 -12.12 22.11
N GLY A 147 -16.27 -12.29 21.86
CA GLY A 147 -17.31 -12.51 22.87
C GLY A 147 -18.10 -11.26 23.26
N PHE A 148 -17.98 -10.19 22.48
CA PHE A 148 -18.67 -8.92 22.76
C PHE A 148 -19.74 -8.60 21.71
N ARG A 149 -20.89 -8.10 22.16
CA ARG A 149 -21.89 -7.43 21.30
C ARG A 149 -21.88 -5.93 21.62
N ASN A 150 -22.24 -5.09 20.65
CA ASN A 150 -22.28 -3.63 20.80
C ASN A 150 -20.95 -3.07 21.36
N ALA A 151 -19.83 -3.65 20.92
CA ALA A 151 -18.51 -3.26 21.39
C ALA A 151 -18.09 -1.89 20.84
N ILE A 152 -18.55 -1.59 19.63
CA ILE A 152 -18.28 -0.33 18.93
C ILE A 152 -19.60 0.34 18.58
N ARG A 153 -19.66 1.66 18.71
CA ARG A 153 -20.77 2.49 18.24
C ARG A 153 -20.26 3.78 17.61
N CYS A 154 -20.97 4.27 16.61
CA CYS A 154 -20.81 5.62 16.12
C CYS A 154 -22.04 6.42 16.52
N ILE A 155 -21.88 7.57 17.17
CA ILE A 155 -23.00 8.42 17.64
C ILE A 155 -22.79 9.88 17.23
N ASP A 156 -23.86 10.68 17.19
CA ASP A 156 -23.71 12.13 17.08
C ASP A 156 -23.16 12.67 18.41
N PRO A 157 -22.34 13.74 18.40
CA PRO A 157 -21.97 14.45 19.63
C PRO A 157 -23.19 15.10 20.27
N PRO A 158 -23.13 15.38 21.58
CA PRO A 158 -24.15 16.19 22.23
C PRO A 158 -24.26 17.54 21.51
N THR A 159 -25.49 18.05 21.43
CA THR A 159 -25.76 19.41 20.99
C THR A 159 -25.14 20.42 21.97
N PRO A 160 -24.83 21.66 21.54
CA PRO A 160 -24.38 22.70 22.46
C PRO A 160 -25.34 22.95 23.63
N GLU A 161 -26.64 22.66 23.46
CA GLU A 161 -27.64 22.73 24.52
C GLU A 161 -27.54 21.56 25.52
N GLU A 162 -27.09 20.38 25.09
CA GLU A 162 -26.90 19.20 25.94
C GLU A 162 -25.56 19.23 26.68
N ASP A 163 -24.49 19.66 26.00
CA ASP A 163 -23.15 19.82 26.58
C ASP A 163 -22.38 20.95 25.87
N PRO A 164 -22.41 22.19 26.40
CA PRO A 164 -21.72 23.33 25.79
C PRO A 164 -20.18 23.23 25.87
N GLU A 165 -19.66 22.35 26.72
CA GLU A 165 -18.22 22.15 26.91
C GLU A 165 -17.69 20.97 26.10
N TRP A 166 -18.56 20.27 25.36
CA TRP A 166 -18.12 19.20 24.47
C TRP A 166 -17.19 19.75 23.40
N SER A 167 -16.03 19.11 23.25
CA SER A 167 -15.04 19.47 22.26
C SER A 167 -14.42 18.20 21.67
N PRO A 168 -14.12 18.18 20.37
CA PRO A 168 -13.36 17.08 19.80
C PRO A 168 -11.93 17.00 20.37
N GLU A 169 -11.42 18.06 20.99
CA GLU A 169 -10.11 18.10 21.66
C GLU A 169 -10.10 17.45 23.06
N ASP A 170 -11.25 17.03 23.59
CA ASP A 170 -11.32 16.34 24.87
C ASP A 170 -10.98 14.85 24.70
N ALA A 171 -9.89 14.39 25.33
CA ALA A 171 -9.36 13.02 25.20
C ALA A 171 -10.33 11.93 25.71
N ARG A 172 -11.47 12.29 26.32
CA ARG A 172 -12.54 11.34 26.67
C ARG A 172 -13.34 10.89 25.43
N TYR A 173 -13.26 11.62 24.33
CA TYR A 173 -14.03 11.41 23.12
C TYR A 173 -13.10 11.07 21.94
N SER A 174 -13.45 10.04 21.19
CA SER A 174 -12.80 9.72 19.91
C SER A 174 -13.68 10.24 18.80
N VAL A 175 -13.13 11.04 17.88
CA VAL A 175 -13.94 11.77 16.88
C VAL A 175 -13.50 11.42 15.47
N ILE A 176 -14.47 11.26 14.58
CA ILE A 176 -14.22 11.24 13.13
C ILE A 176 -14.31 12.69 12.66
N ARG A 177 -13.15 13.36 12.59
CA ARG A 177 -13.00 14.79 12.29
C ARG A 177 -13.05 15.05 10.80
N TYR A 178 -13.87 16.01 10.39
CA TYR A 178 -14.05 16.33 8.98
C TYR A 178 -13.23 17.54 8.55
N TYR A 179 -12.38 17.37 7.53
CA TYR A 179 -11.48 18.42 7.03
C TYR A 179 -11.92 18.92 5.65
N PRO A 180 -12.30 20.21 5.51
CA PRO A 180 -12.59 20.83 4.22
C PRO A 180 -11.28 21.11 3.45
N SER A 181 -10.66 20.05 2.94
CA SER A 181 -9.34 20.07 2.33
C SER A 181 -9.30 19.29 1.02
N GLU A 182 -8.44 19.75 0.10
CA GLU A 182 -8.21 19.15 -1.22
C GLU A 182 -7.41 17.84 -1.16
N VAL A 183 -6.89 17.46 0.02
CA VAL A 183 -6.16 16.20 0.21
C VAL A 183 -7.11 15.02 0.00
N GLU A 184 -6.71 14.09 -0.86
CA GLU A 184 -7.47 12.90 -1.24
C GLU A 184 -7.13 11.71 -0.32
N ASN A 185 -7.44 11.80 0.98
CA ASN A 185 -7.06 10.75 1.94
C ASN A 185 -7.99 10.65 3.16
N ALA A 186 -7.78 9.63 4.00
CA ALA A 186 -8.17 9.57 5.40
C ALA A 186 -7.03 8.95 6.21
N TYR A 187 -7.05 9.10 7.54
CA TYR A 187 -6.12 8.37 8.42
C TYR A 187 -6.72 8.14 9.81
N GLY A 188 -6.46 6.96 10.40
CA GLY A 188 -6.87 6.57 11.74
C GLY A 188 -5.69 6.47 12.73
N PRO A 189 -5.28 7.58 13.38
CA PRO A 189 -4.23 7.57 14.40
C PRO A 189 -4.79 7.04 15.74
N ASN A 190 -3.92 6.85 16.73
CA ASN A 190 -4.35 6.63 18.11
C ASN A 190 -3.33 7.20 19.09
N VAL A 191 -3.83 7.70 20.22
CA VAL A 191 -3.03 8.02 21.41
C VAL A 191 -3.13 6.86 22.39
N HIS A 192 -2.00 6.44 22.95
CA HIS A 192 -1.95 5.26 23.79
C HIS A 192 -1.00 5.38 24.99
N ASP A 193 -1.32 4.67 26.07
CA ASP A 193 -0.51 4.63 27.29
C ASP A 193 0.80 3.87 27.03
N PRO A 194 1.98 4.52 27.02
CA PRO A 194 3.25 3.87 26.66
C PRO A 194 3.63 2.68 27.56
N ARG A 195 3.02 2.56 28.75
CA ARG A 195 3.27 1.47 29.70
C ARG A 195 2.60 0.15 29.31
N THR A 196 1.42 0.18 28.69
CA THR A 196 0.52 -1.01 28.65
C THR A 196 0.12 -1.50 27.25
N GLY A 197 -0.25 -0.60 26.37
CA GLY A 197 -0.90 -0.94 25.10
C GLY A 197 -2.19 -0.17 24.92
N GLU A 198 -2.71 0.36 26.02
CA GLU A 198 -4.06 0.90 26.09
C GLU A 198 -4.22 2.11 25.19
N ILE A 199 -5.07 1.97 24.18
CA ILE A 199 -5.54 3.09 23.38
C ILE A 199 -6.50 3.92 24.26
N ILE A 200 -6.20 5.21 24.36
CA ILE A 200 -6.90 6.18 25.22
C ILE A 200 -7.97 6.89 24.40
N GLU A 201 -7.57 7.41 23.25
CA GLU A 201 -8.43 8.11 22.30
C GLU A 201 -7.93 7.95 20.86
N SER A 202 -8.80 8.29 19.90
CA SER A 202 -8.47 8.31 18.49
C SER A 202 -9.29 9.37 17.74
N ASP A 203 -8.58 10.26 17.05
CA ASP A 203 -9.13 11.25 16.12
C ASP A 203 -8.91 10.84 14.66
N ILE A 204 -9.91 10.21 14.04
CA ILE A 204 -9.85 9.83 12.61
C ILE A 204 -9.97 11.10 11.76
N GLY A 205 -8.95 11.38 10.94
CA GLY A 205 -8.96 12.49 10.00
C GLY A 205 -9.64 12.12 8.69
N TRP A 206 -10.75 12.78 8.37
CA TRP A 206 -11.56 12.55 7.17
C TRP A 206 -11.52 13.77 6.24
N PHE A 207 -10.84 13.67 5.10
CA PHE A 207 -10.71 14.80 4.18
C PHE A 207 -11.84 14.84 3.15
N HIS A 208 -12.32 16.04 2.83
CA HIS A 208 -13.42 16.26 1.87
C HIS A 208 -13.16 15.60 0.52
N ASN A 209 -11.93 15.75 -0.01
CA ASN A 209 -11.61 15.30 -1.36
C ASN A 209 -11.39 13.78 -1.50
N ILE A 210 -11.58 13.00 -0.43
CA ILE A 210 -11.54 11.54 -0.52
C ILE A 210 -12.51 10.99 -1.58
N ILE A 211 -13.65 11.67 -1.81
CA ILE A 211 -14.65 11.27 -2.80
C ILE A 211 -14.04 11.18 -4.22
N LYS A 212 -13.06 12.01 -4.55
CA LYS A 212 -12.35 11.95 -5.82
C LYS A 212 -11.52 10.66 -5.95
N LEU A 213 -10.82 10.27 -4.88
CA LEU A 213 -10.09 9.00 -4.84
C LEU A 213 -11.02 7.79 -4.98
N LEU A 214 -12.16 7.79 -4.28
CA LEU A 214 -13.17 6.73 -4.40
C LEU A 214 -13.72 6.63 -5.83
N THR A 215 -13.89 7.79 -6.49
CA THR A 215 -14.33 7.86 -7.89
C THR A 215 -13.29 7.22 -8.83
N SER A 216 -12.02 7.58 -8.66
CA SER A 216 -10.90 7.00 -9.42
C SER A 216 -10.83 5.47 -9.28
N TRP A 217 -10.93 4.96 -8.04
CA TRP A 217 -10.91 3.51 -7.77
C TRP A 217 -12.05 2.80 -8.48
N TYR A 218 -13.29 3.25 -8.30
CA TYR A 218 -14.43 2.56 -8.91
C TYR A 218 -14.41 2.66 -10.43
N PHE A 219 -14.07 3.82 -10.99
CA PHE A 219 -14.01 4.05 -12.44
C PHE A 219 -13.01 3.14 -13.14
N THR A 220 -11.80 2.99 -12.56
CA THR A 220 -10.71 2.22 -13.18
C THR A 220 -10.78 0.73 -12.89
N GLN A 221 -11.26 0.34 -11.70
CA GLN A 221 -11.20 -1.06 -11.24
C GLN A 221 -12.53 -1.79 -11.45
N ALA A 222 -13.69 -1.14 -11.33
CA ALA A 222 -14.98 -1.81 -11.39
C ALA A 222 -15.65 -1.76 -12.79
N ALA A 223 -14.86 -1.78 -13.87
CA ALA A 223 -15.38 -1.66 -15.25
C ALA A 223 -16.39 -2.75 -15.67
N ALA A 224 -16.45 -3.86 -14.92
CA ALA A 224 -17.48 -4.89 -15.06
C ALA A 224 -18.88 -4.42 -14.63
N ASP A 225 -18.96 -3.44 -13.72
CA ASP A 225 -20.20 -2.78 -13.34
C ASP A 225 -20.51 -1.62 -14.30
N PRO A 226 -21.64 -1.62 -15.01
CA PRO A 226 -22.03 -0.51 -15.89
C PRO A 226 -22.12 0.84 -15.17
N ARG A 227 -22.36 0.85 -13.85
CA ARG A 227 -22.43 2.10 -13.05
C ARG A 227 -21.08 2.82 -12.96
N ALA A 228 -19.96 2.13 -13.17
CA ALA A 228 -18.62 2.72 -13.14
C ALA A 228 -18.28 3.57 -14.38
N ARG A 229 -19.12 3.56 -15.41
CA ARG A 229 -18.77 4.11 -16.74
C ARG A 229 -19.02 5.60 -16.92
N LYS A 230 -19.64 6.26 -15.94
CA LYS A 230 -20.00 7.67 -16.00
C LYS A 230 -19.66 8.37 -14.70
N VAL A 231 -19.26 9.63 -14.79
CA VAL A 231 -19.07 10.51 -13.64
C VAL A 231 -20.02 11.71 -13.73
N PRO A 232 -20.66 12.16 -12.62
CA PRO A 232 -20.50 11.67 -11.25
C PRO A 232 -21.07 10.27 -11.03
N LEU A 233 -20.50 9.55 -10.06
CA LEU A 233 -20.97 8.22 -9.67
C LEU A 233 -22.26 8.30 -8.85
N PRO A 234 -23.07 7.23 -8.83
CA PRO A 234 -24.25 7.15 -7.95
C PRO A 234 -23.87 7.27 -6.46
N ASP A 235 -24.69 7.97 -5.68
CA ASP A 235 -24.46 8.19 -4.25
C ASP A 235 -24.44 6.88 -3.43
N ASP A 236 -25.21 5.86 -3.83
CA ASP A 236 -25.20 4.55 -3.18
C ASP A 236 -23.85 3.83 -3.37
N VAL A 237 -23.25 3.95 -4.56
CA VAL A 237 -21.92 3.42 -4.84
C VAL A 237 -20.87 4.15 -4.01
N LEU A 238 -20.85 5.49 -4.05
CA LEU A 238 -19.91 6.28 -3.24
C LEU A 238 -20.09 6.02 -1.75
N GLY A 239 -21.33 5.88 -1.29
CA GLY A 239 -21.67 5.53 0.09
C GLY A 239 -21.06 4.21 0.56
N GLU A 240 -21.11 3.15 -0.26
CA GLU A 240 -20.45 1.88 0.09
C GLU A 240 -18.92 2.02 0.21
N PHE A 241 -18.29 2.83 -0.65
CA PHE A 241 -16.87 3.13 -0.50
C PHE A 241 -16.56 3.98 0.74
N VAL A 242 -17.41 4.94 1.08
CA VAL A 242 -17.31 5.72 2.33
C VAL A 242 -17.39 4.79 3.53
N ALA A 243 -18.32 3.82 3.55
CA ALA A 243 -18.42 2.83 4.61
C ALA A 243 -17.16 1.93 4.67
N TYR A 244 -16.63 1.50 3.51
CA TYR A 244 -15.38 0.75 3.43
C TYR A 244 -14.20 1.52 4.04
N VAL A 245 -13.99 2.78 3.65
CA VAL A 245 -12.88 3.58 4.21
C VAL A 245 -13.09 3.83 5.70
N ALA A 246 -14.30 4.19 6.14
CA ALA A 246 -14.57 4.40 7.57
C ALA A 246 -14.26 3.13 8.39
N ALA A 247 -14.64 1.95 7.89
CA ALA A 247 -14.29 0.69 8.53
C ALA A 247 -12.77 0.43 8.51
N HIS A 248 -12.07 0.72 7.41
CA HIS A 248 -10.62 0.59 7.32
C HIS A 248 -9.90 1.46 8.35
N GLU A 249 -10.24 2.76 8.42
CA GLU A 249 -9.63 3.67 9.38
C GLU A 249 -9.93 3.26 10.82
N VAL A 250 -11.17 2.85 11.13
CA VAL A 250 -11.50 2.29 12.45
C VAL A 250 -10.59 1.11 12.77
N GLY A 251 -10.31 0.20 11.83
CA GLY A 251 -9.39 -0.91 12.06
C GLY A 251 -8.01 -0.48 12.56
N HIS A 252 -7.45 0.62 12.04
CA HIS A 252 -6.21 1.20 12.56
C HIS A 252 -6.34 1.67 14.01
N THR A 253 -7.44 2.32 14.33
CA THR A 253 -7.73 2.75 15.70
C THR A 253 -8.01 1.59 16.66
N LEU A 254 -8.29 0.38 16.15
CA LEU A 254 -8.38 -0.86 16.93
C LEU A 254 -7.02 -1.53 17.14
N GLY A 255 -5.94 -0.92 16.64
CA GLY A 255 -4.57 -1.41 16.75
C GLY A 255 -4.12 -2.28 15.58
N LEU A 256 -4.87 -2.33 14.47
CA LEU A 256 -4.54 -3.20 13.33
C LEU A 256 -3.71 -2.46 12.27
N PRO A 257 -2.54 -2.97 11.86
CA PRO A 257 -1.82 -2.47 10.71
C PRO A 257 -2.44 -3.00 9.42
N HIS A 258 -2.01 -2.48 8.28
CA HIS A 258 -2.34 -3.08 6.99
C HIS A 258 -1.88 -4.54 6.89
N ASN A 259 -2.68 -5.37 6.21
CA ASN A 259 -2.35 -6.77 5.92
C ASN A 259 -2.32 -7.04 4.42
N MET A 260 -1.19 -6.69 3.78
CA MET A 260 -1.02 -6.75 2.32
C MET A 260 -0.92 -8.18 1.76
N LYS A 261 -0.82 -9.22 2.62
CA LYS A 261 -0.76 -10.63 2.19
C LYS A 261 -2.13 -11.29 2.14
N ALA A 262 -3.18 -10.62 2.63
CA ALA A 262 -4.48 -11.23 2.77
C ALA A 262 -5.13 -11.55 1.42
N SER A 263 -5.05 -10.64 0.44
CA SER A 263 -5.54 -10.79 -0.93
C SER A 263 -5.07 -12.10 -1.57
N ASN A 264 -3.82 -12.51 -1.31
CA ASN A 264 -3.22 -13.75 -1.81
C ASN A 264 -3.89 -15.03 -1.31
N ALA A 265 -4.71 -14.98 -0.26
CA ALA A 265 -5.43 -16.14 0.24
C ALA A 265 -6.57 -16.61 -0.69
N PHE A 266 -7.11 -15.71 -1.52
CA PHE A 266 -8.25 -16.00 -2.38
C PHE A 266 -7.79 -16.43 -3.79
N PRO A 267 -8.30 -17.55 -4.33
CA PRO A 267 -8.07 -17.87 -5.73
C PRO A 267 -8.65 -16.81 -6.65
N VAL A 268 -7.90 -16.36 -7.65
CA VAL A 268 -8.34 -15.29 -8.57
C VAL A 268 -9.71 -15.57 -9.19
N ASP A 269 -10.00 -16.82 -9.60
CA ASP A 269 -11.31 -17.17 -10.19
C ASP A 269 -12.48 -17.03 -9.22
N SER A 270 -12.23 -17.16 -7.92
CA SER A 270 -13.29 -17.00 -6.91
C SER A 270 -13.80 -15.57 -6.87
N LEU A 271 -12.95 -14.59 -7.20
CA LEU A 271 -13.33 -13.16 -7.27
C LEU A 271 -14.28 -12.86 -8.44
N ARG A 272 -14.43 -13.79 -9.39
CA ARG A 272 -15.42 -13.70 -10.48
C ARG A 272 -16.76 -14.34 -10.11
N SER A 273 -16.87 -14.97 -8.94
CA SER A 273 -18.10 -15.62 -8.50
C SER A 273 -18.95 -14.67 -7.63
N PRO A 274 -20.21 -14.37 -8.01
CA PRO A 274 -21.08 -13.50 -7.23
C PRO A 274 -21.40 -14.07 -5.85
N SER A 275 -21.54 -15.39 -5.72
CA SER A 275 -21.81 -16.02 -4.41
C SER A 275 -20.59 -15.95 -3.50
N PHE A 276 -19.39 -16.05 -4.06
CA PHE A 276 -18.15 -15.94 -3.30
C PHE A 276 -17.93 -14.51 -2.80
N THR A 277 -17.98 -13.51 -3.71
CA THR A 277 -17.76 -12.10 -3.35
C THR A 277 -18.87 -11.55 -2.44
N SER A 278 -20.11 -12.03 -2.59
CA SER A 278 -21.18 -11.71 -1.63
C SER A 278 -20.89 -12.24 -0.24
N LYS A 279 -20.25 -13.42 -0.11
CA LYS A 279 -19.94 -14.04 1.18
C LYS A 279 -18.63 -13.54 1.81
N TYR A 280 -17.61 -13.26 1.01
CA TYR A 280 -16.26 -12.99 1.50
C TYR A 280 -15.70 -11.61 1.13
N GLY A 281 -16.35 -10.86 0.22
CA GLY A 281 -15.76 -9.64 -0.35
C GLY A 281 -14.63 -10.00 -1.30
N THR A 282 -13.60 -9.14 -1.37
CA THR A 282 -12.44 -9.30 -2.25
C THR A 282 -11.18 -9.83 -1.57
N THR A 283 -11.15 -9.84 -0.23
CA THR A 283 -9.99 -10.20 0.58
C THR A 283 -10.44 -10.68 1.98
N PRO A 284 -9.65 -11.50 2.71
CA PRO A 284 -9.99 -11.95 4.06
C PRO A 284 -10.06 -10.87 5.15
N THR A 285 -9.56 -9.65 4.90
CA THR A 285 -9.61 -8.52 5.86
C THR A 285 -9.84 -7.19 5.18
N ILE A 286 -10.62 -6.33 5.83
CA ILE A 286 -10.78 -4.95 5.39
C ILE A 286 -9.47 -4.14 5.48
N MET A 287 -8.48 -4.59 6.26
CA MET A 287 -7.17 -3.94 6.45
C MET A 287 -6.20 -4.16 5.29
N ASP A 288 -6.63 -4.88 4.26
CA ASP A 288 -5.88 -5.00 3.01
C ASP A 288 -6.18 -3.80 2.09
N TYR A 289 -5.22 -3.46 1.22
CA TYR A 289 -5.41 -2.47 0.16
C TYR A 289 -6.08 -3.06 -1.09
N ALA A 290 -6.89 -4.09 -0.94
CA ALA A 290 -7.64 -4.76 -2.00
C ALA A 290 -8.91 -3.97 -2.42
N ARG A 291 -8.73 -2.73 -2.92
CA ARG A 291 -9.76 -1.69 -3.13
C ARG A 291 -11.05 -2.18 -3.81
N ALA A 292 -11.15 -2.13 -5.13
CA ALA A 292 -12.30 -2.64 -5.87
C ALA A 292 -11.89 -3.83 -6.74
N ASN A 293 -12.83 -4.76 -6.93
CA ASN A 293 -12.62 -6.01 -7.63
C ASN A 293 -12.35 -5.83 -9.14
N TYR A 294 -11.09 -5.56 -9.50
CA TYR A 294 -10.64 -5.43 -10.89
C TYR A 294 -10.53 -6.77 -11.64
N VAL A 295 -10.75 -7.89 -10.95
CA VAL A 295 -10.74 -9.23 -11.56
C VAL A 295 -12.07 -9.55 -12.22
N ALA A 296 -13.19 -9.11 -11.64
CA ALA A 296 -14.53 -9.34 -12.20
C ALA A 296 -14.63 -8.84 -13.65
N GLN A 297 -15.30 -9.61 -14.51
CA GLN A 297 -15.52 -9.29 -15.92
C GLN A 297 -17.01 -9.11 -16.22
N PRO A 298 -17.39 -8.36 -17.27
CA PRO A 298 -18.77 -8.34 -17.74
C PRO A 298 -19.29 -9.76 -18.03
N GLY A 299 -20.48 -10.06 -17.52
CA GLY A 299 -21.11 -11.39 -17.62
C GLY A 299 -20.90 -12.28 -16.39
N ASP A 300 -19.98 -11.96 -15.49
CA ASP A 300 -19.75 -12.72 -14.26
C ASP A 300 -20.89 -12.56 -13.23
N GLY A 301 -21.68 -11.49 -13.32
CA GLY A 301 -22.80 -11.21 -12.41
C GLY A 301 -22.40 -10.73 -11.01
N VAL A 302 -21.12 -10.41 -10.80
CA VAL A 302 -20.60 -9.84 -9.54
C VAL A 302 -21.23 -8.48 -9.27
N THR A 303 -21.79 -8.32 -8.07
CA THR A 303 -22.37 -7.06 -7.57
C THR A 303 -21.63 -6.49 -6.37
N ASN A 304 -20.85 -7.31 -5.65
CA ASN A 304 -20.02 -6.88 -4.54
C ASN A 304 -18.56 -6.74 -4.99
N PHE A 305 -18.07 -5.51 -5.02
CA PHE A 305 -16.73 -5.16 -5.49
C PHE A 305 -15.76 -4.82 -4.36
N LEU A 306 -16.21 -4.71 -3.11
CA LEU A 306 -15.41 -4.17 -2.02
C LEU A 306 -15.01 -5.24 -0.99
N PRO A 307 -13.91 -5.02 -0.24
CA PRO A 307 -13.64 -5.71 1.00
C PRO A 307 -14.76 -5.53 2.02
N LYS A 308 -14.79 -6.42 2.99
CA LYS A 308 -15.66 -6.33 4.17
C LYS A 308 -14.97 -6.96 5.38
N ILE A 309 -15.60 -6.86 6.54
CA ILE A 309 -15.18 -7.61 7.72
C ILE A 309 -15.13 -9.11 7.39
N GLY A 310 -13.92 -9.64 7.36
CA GLY A 310 -13.64 -10.98 6.86
C GLY A 310 -13.15 -11.95 7.94
N PRO A 311 -12.77 -13.18 7.55
CA PRO A 311 -12.26 -14.19 8.46
C PRO A 311 -11.04 -13.73 9.27
N TYR A 312 -10.11 -12.97 8.65
CA TYR A 312 -8.93 -12.46 9.35
C TYR A 312 -9.32 -11.41 10.38
N ASP A 313 -10.25 -10.50 10.07
CA ASP A 313 -10.71 -9.46 11.01
C ASP A 313 -11.30 -10.08 12.28
N LYS A 314 -12.16 -11.09 12.13
CA LYS A 314 -12.74 -11.85 13.24
C LYS A 314 -11.67 -12.56 14.07
N TYR A 315 -10.70 -13.17 13.40
CA TYR A 315 -9.59 -13.86 14.04
C TYR A 315 -8.69 -12.92 14.82
N VAL A 316 -8.26 -11.81 14.21
CA VAL A 316 -7.32 -10.87 14.81
C VAL A 316 -7.96 -10.12 15.97
N ILE A 317 -9.23 -9.71 15.84
CA ILE A 317 -10.00 -9.11 16.94
C ILE A 317 -10.19 -10.11 18.08
N ARG A 318 -10.56 -11.37 17.80
CA ARG A 318 -10.60 -12.40 18.84
C ARG A 318 -9.25 -12.55 19.54
N TRP A 319 -8.15 -12.62 18.77
CA TRP A 319 -6.82 -12.79 19.32
C TRP A 319 -6.38 -11.61 20.19
N GLY A 320 -6.70 -10.37 19.83
CA GLY A 320 -6.28 -9.18 20.60
C GLY A 320 -7.26 -8.71 21.68
N TYR A 321 -8.55 -8.96 21.52
CA TYR A 321 -9.60 -8.41 22.40
C TYR A 321 -10.30 -9.42 23.30
N ARG A 322 -10.23 -10.73 23.03
CA ARG A 322 -10.83 -11.72 23.94
C ARG A 322 -10.06 -11.77 25.27
N PRO A 323 -10.70 -11.46 26.42
CA PRO A 323 -10.03 -11.53 27.72
C PRO A 323 -9.71 -12.98 28.14
N ILE A 324 -8.52 -13.20 28.69
CA ILE A 324 -8.12 -14.46 29.33
C ILE A 324 -8.24 -14.27 30.83
N LEU A 325 -9.45 -14.46 31.36
CA LEU A 325 -9.82 -14.07 32.73
C LEU A 325 -9.05 -14.77 33.86
N SER A 326 -8.35 -15.87 33.55
CA SER A 326 -7.46 -16.55 34.49
C SER A 326 -6.07 -15.91 34.60
N ALA A 327 -5.63 -15.16 33.60
CA ALA A 327 -4.32 -14.52 33.58
C ALA A 327 -4.30 -13.25 34.44
N ARG A 328 -3.19 -13.02 35.13
CA ARG A 328 -2.91 -11.84 35.95
C ARG A 328 -1.67 -11.08 35.49
N THR A 329 -0.90 -11.68 34.61
CA THR A 329 0.29 -11.09 34.00
C THR A 329 0.29 -11.32 32.48
N PRO A 330 1.00 -10.49 31.69
CA PRO A 330 1.13 -10.71 30.24
C PRO A 330 1.75 -12.07 29.89
N ASP A 331 2.66 -12.59 30.73
CA ASP A 331 3.33 -13.87 30.51
C ASP A 331 2.36 -15.06 30.69
N GLU A 332 1.36 -14.95 31.57
CA GLU A 332 0.33 -15.98 31.77
C GLU A 332 -0.64 -16.11 30.57
N GLU A 333 -0.78 -15.08 29.72
CA GLU A 333 -1.58 -15.18 28.49
C GLU A 333 -0.86 -15.99 27.40
N ARG A 334 0.48 -16.08 27.44
CA ARG A 334 1.33 -16.45 26.30
C ARG A 334 0.96 -17.78 25.68
N ASP A 335 0.78 -18.83 26.48
CA ASP A 335 0.53 -20.18 25.97
C ASP A 335 -0.82 -20.25 25.24
N THR A 336 -1.85 -19.59 25.78
CA THR A 336 -3.16 -19.49 25.14
C THR A 336 -3.09 -18.69 23.84
N LEU A 337 -2.40 -17.54 23.84
CA LEU A 337 -2.22 -16.70 22.67
C LEU A 337 -1.45 -17.41 21.56
N HIS A 338 -0.43 -18.20 21.91
CA HIS A 338 0.30 -19.02 20.96
C HIS A 338 -0.60 -20.11 20.35
N VAL A 339 -1.42 -20.80 21.15
CA VAL A 339 -2.38 -21.78 20.62
C VAL A 339 -3.34 -21.14 19.63
N TRP A 340 -3.87 -19.95 19.93
CA TRP A 340 -4.74 -19.24 19.00
C TRP A 340 -3.98 -18.80 17.74
N ALA A 341 -2.75 -18.31 17.88
CA ALA A 341 -1.94 -17.84 16.77
C ALA A 341 -1.57 -18.94 15.76
N ARG A 342 -1.55 -20.22 16.17
CA ARG A 342 -1.25 -21.34 15.28
C ARG A 342 -2.26 -21.52 14.14
N ALA A 343 -3.46 -20.95 14.24
CA ALA A 343 -4.45 -21.03 13.17
C ALA A 343 -3.91 -20.42 11.85
N SER A 344 -3.09 -19.37 11.92
CA SER A 344 -2.49 -18.73 10.74
C SER A 344 -1.38 -19.55 10.06
N GLU A 345 -0.85 -20.57 10.74
CA GLU A 345 0.19 -21.43 10.16
C GLU A 345 -0.37 -22.27 9.00
N THR A 346 -1.63 -22.67 9.10
CA THR A 346 -2.28 -23.61 8.16
C THR A 346 -3.39 -22.97 7.34
N ASP A 347 -4.11 -21.98 7.87
CA ASP A 347 -5.15 -21.27 7.14
C ASP A 347 -4.61 -19.98 6.50
N LYS A 348 -4.58 -19.95 5.16
CA LYS A 348 -4.12 -18.78 4.41
C LYS A 348 -4.97 -17.53 4.68
N ASN A 349 -6.25 -17.70 5.00
CA ASN A 349 -7.14 -16.59 5.32
C ASN A 349 -6.75 -15.87 6.61
N LEU A 350 -5.90 -16.48 7.45
CA LEU A 350 -5.53 -15.96 8.76
C LEU A 350 -4.09 -15.43 8.80
N ARG A 351 -3.41 -15.36 7.64
CA ARG A 351 -2.00 -14.96 7.55
C ARG A 351 -1.83 -13.45 7.57
N PHE A 352 -0.74 -13.01 8.20
CA PHE A 352 -0.35 -11.60 8.27
C PHE A 352 0.88 -11.28 7.40
N GLY A 353 0.73 -10.24 6.57
CA GLY A 353 1.72 -9.63 5.70
C GLY A 353 1.87 -8.13 5.95
N ALA A 354 2.92 -7.70 6.64
CA ALA A 354 3.17 -6.27 6.80
C ALA A 354 3.43 -5.58 5.44
N GLN A 355 3.04 -4.31 5.36
CA GLN A 355 3.31 -3.42 4.25
C GLN A 355 4.82 -3.31 3.95
N GLN A 356 5.17 -3.25 2.67
CA GLN A 356 6.55 -3.20 2.20
C GLN A 356 6.81 -1.90 1.46
N TRP A 357 7.92 -1.22 1.77
CA TRP A 357 8.40 -0.06 1.00
C TRP A 357 9.12 -0.48 -0.27
N VAL A 358 9.97 -1.50 -0.17
CA VAL A 358 10.58 -2.20 -1.31
C VAL A 358 9.98 -3.59 -1.35
N THR A 359 9.28 -3.93 -2.44
CA THR A 359 8.62 -5.24 -2.56
C THR A 359 9.64 -6.37 -2.64
N VAL A 360 9.71 -7.17 -1.58
CA VAL A 360 10.49 -8.41 -1.51
C VAL A 360 9.57 -9.60 -1.76
N ASP A 361 8.40 -9.61 -1.09
CA ASP A 361 7.37 -10.63 -1.26
C ASP A 361 6.30 -10.18 -2.29
N PRO A 362 6.27 -10.77 -3.50
CA PRO A 362 5.27 -10.44 -4.51
C PRO A 362 3.88 -11.01 -4.21
N THR A 363 3.71 -11.77 -3.13
CA THR A 363 2.40 -12.23 -2.62
C THR A 363 1.86 -11.34 -1.50
N SER A 364 2.51 -10.19 -1.25
CA SER A 364 2.14 -9.24 -0.21
C SER A 364 2.29 -7.81 -0.70
N GLN A 365 1.54 -7.42 -1.75
CA GLN A 365 1.67 -6.12 -2.41
C GLN A 365 0.49 -5.21 -2.10
N MET A 366 0.69 -3.90 -2.21
CA MET A 366 -0.43 -2.97 -2.11
C MET A 366 -1.27 -3.08 -3.39
N GLU A 367 -2.59 -3.05 -3.24
CA GLU A 367 -3.55 -2.97 -4.35
C GLU A 367 -3.62 -4.21 -5.26
N ASP A 368 -3.07 -5.35 -4.84
CA ASP A 368 -3.20 -6.61 -5.57
C ASP A 368 -4.47 -7.38 -5.16
N LEU A 369 -4.89 -8.32 -6.02
CA LEU A 369 -6.02 -9.20 -5.79
C LEU A 369 -5.67 -10.65 -6.14
N GLY A 370 -5.97 -11.54 -5.20
CA GLY A 370 -5.92 -12.98 -5.40
C GLY A 370 -4.52 -13.61 -5.39
N ASP A 371 -4.49 -14.93 -5.54
CA ASP A 371 -3.30 -15.75 -5.42
C ASP A 371 -2.36 -15.77 -6.64
N ASP A 372 -2.80 -15.18 -7.77
CA ASP A 372 -2.07 -15.17 -9.03
C ASP A 372 -2.07 -13.78 -9.68
N ALA A 373 -1.00 -13.02 -9.45
CA ALA A 373 -0.82 -11.69 -10.05
C ALA A 373 -0.83 -11.67 -11.59
N LEU A 374 -0.33 -12.70 -12.28
CA LEU A 374 -0.38 -12.75 -13.75
C LEU A 374 -1.84 -12.82 -14.21
N LYS A 375 -2.64 -13.69 -13.58
CA LYS A 375 -4.04 -13.88 -13.91
C LYS A 375 -4.90 -12.68 -13.52
N ALA A 376 -4.69 -12.13 -12.33
CA ALA A 376 -5.39 -10.95 -11.87
C ALA A 376 -5.11 -9.74 -12.78
N THR A 377 -3.84 -9.48 -13.11
CA THR A 377 -3.45 -8.41 -14.04
C THR A 377 -3.99 -8.67 -15.45
N THR A 378 -4.08 -9.92 -15.91
CA THR A 378 -4.73 -10.23 -17.21
C THR A 378 -6.17 -9.70 -17.26
N TYR A 379 -6.94 -9.92 -16.20
CA TYR A 379 -8.32 -9.43 -16.08
C TYR A 379 -8.41 -7.91 -15.88
N GLY A 380 -7.51 -7.33 -15.07
CA GLY A 380 -7.39 -5.89 -14.87
C GLY A 380 -7.12 -5.15 -16.18
N LEU A 381 -6.13 -5.61 -16.97
CA LEU A 381 -5.81 -5.04 -18.28
C LEU A 381 -6.98 -5.16 -19.27
N ALA A 382 -7.76 -6.25 -19.22
CA ALA A 382 -8.96 -6.39 -20.03
C ALA A 382 -10.04 -5.36 -19.63
N ASN A 383 -10.15 -5.06 -18.34
CA ASN A 383 -11.02 -4.01 -17.83
C ASN A 383 -10.54 -2.61 -18.22
N LEU A 384 -9.25 -2.29 -18.09
CA LEU A 384 -8.70 -0.99 -18.50
C LEU A 384 -8.84 -0.72 -20.01
N LYS A 385 -8.62 -1.75 -20.85
CA LYS A 385 -8.91 -1.67 -22.28
C LYS A 385 -10.37 -1.29 -22.55
N ARG A 386 -11.30 -1.79 -21.72
CA ARG A 386 -12.72 -1.45 -21.80
C ARG A 386 -12.97 -0.02 -21.34
N VAL A 387 -12.33 0.43 -20.26
CA VAL A 387 -12.42 1.82 -19.77
C VAL A 387 -12.08 2.80 -20.88
N MET A 388 -10.99 2.56 -21.62
CA MET A 388 -10.58 3.41 -22.74
C MET A 388 -11.64 3.57 -23.83
N THR A 389 -12.56 2.60 -24.00
CA THR A 389 -13.62 2.69 -25.03
C THR A 389 -14.73 3.69 -24.71
N TYR A 390 -14.92 4.04 -23.43
CA TYR A 390 -15.94 4.99 -22.99
C TYR A 390 -15.34 6.20 -22.24
N LEU A 391 -14.02 6.25 -22.05
CA LEU A 391 -13.33 7.28 -21.29
C LEU A 391 -13.67 8.70 -21.75
N TYR A 392 -13.68 8.94 -23.06
CA TYR A 392 -13.99 10.26 -23.63
C TYR A 392 -15.41 10.73 -23.28
N ASP A 393 -16.37 9.81 -23.25
CA ASP A 393 -17.79 10.08 -23.07
C ASP A 393 -18.24 9.95 -21.59
N ALA A 394 -17.31 9.62 -20.68
CA ALA A 394 -17.60 9.40 -19.26
C ALA A 394 -17.91 10.70 -18.47
N PRO A 395 -17.23 11.83 -18.70
CA PRO A 395 -17.59 13.12 -18.12
C PRO A 395 -18.98 13.58 -18.60
N ALA A 396 -19.86 13.98 -17.68
CA ALA A 396 -21.29 14.14 -18.00
C ALA A 396 -21.74 15.54 -18.47
N LYS A 397 -20.85 16.54 -18.58
CA LYS A 397 -21.30 17.94 -18.70
C LYS A 397 -20.76 18.69 -19.92
N ASP A 398 -21.66 18.94 -20.86
CA ASP A 398 -21.44 19.83 -22.01
C ASP A 398 -21.05 21.24 -21.53
N GLY A 399 -19.99 21.81 -22.13
CA GLY A 399 -19.48 23.14 -21.81
C GLY A 399 -18.38 23.19 -20.74
N ASP A 400 -18.09 22.07 -20.07
CA ASP A 400 -16.92 21.97 -19.19
C ASP A 400 -15.62 21.81 -20.01
N ASN A 401 -14.47 22.12 -19.40
CA ASN A 401 -13.15 21.89 -20.00
C ASN A 401 -12.72 20.42 -19.84
N TYR A 402 -11.63 20.03 -20.52
CA TYR A 402 -11.12 18.64 -20.50
C TYR A 402 -10.35 18.23 -19.23
N ARG A 403 -10.42 18.99 -18.12
CA ARG A 403 -9.69 18.65 -16.88
C ARG A 403 -10.10 17.28 -16.34
N GLN A 404 -11.40 17.02 -16.19
CA GLN A 404 -11.89 15.75 -15.64
C GLN A 404 -11.53 14.56 -16.55
N LEU A 405 -11.58 14.75 -17.88
CA LEU A 405 -11.10 13.76 -18.83
C LEU A 405 -9.60 13.45 -18.63
N GLY A 406 -8.79 14.49 -18.42
CA GLY A 406 -7.37 14.35 -18.13
C GLY A 406 -7.10 13.59 -16.84
N GLU A 407 -7.82 13.89 -15.76
CA GLU A 407 -7.72 13.17 -14.48
C GLU A 407 -8.08 11.69 -14.63
N LEU A 408 -9.19 11.36 -15.29
CA LEU A 408 -9.60 9.97 -15.53
C LEU A 408 -8.61 9.22 -16.43
N TYR A 409 -8.02 9.88 -17.43
CA TYR A 409 -6.96 9.29 -18.24
C TYR A 409 -5.70 9.01 -17.41
N ASP A 410 -5.32 9.93 -16.53
CA ASP A 410 -4.21 9.75 -15.61
C ASP A 410 -4.46 8.60 -14.63
N ASP A 411 -5.69 8.46 -14.14
CA ASP A 411 -6.12 7.34 -13.29
C ASP A 411 -5.98 5.99 -14.01
N VAL A 412 -6.42 5.88 -15.27
CA VAL A 412 -6.26 4.66 -16.07
C VAL A 412 -4.79 4.30 -16.26
N ILE A 413 -3.93 5.29 -16.55
CA ILE A 413 -2.49 5.10 -16.70
C ILE A 413 -1.86 4.66 -15.36
N GLY A 414 -2.26 5.28 -14.26
CA GLY A 414 -1.82 4.91 -12.91
C GLY A 414 -2.19 3.47 -12.55
N GLN A 415 -3.44 3.08 -12.84
CA GLN A 415 -3.93 1.72 -12.60
C GLN A 415 -3.21 0.70 -13.51
N PHE A 416 -2.98 1.00 -14.78
CA PHE A 416 -2.15 0.17 -15.67
C PHE A 416 -0.75 -0.07 -15.07
N MET A 417 -0.09 0.99 -14.63
CA MET A 417 1.25 0.88 -14.04
C MET A 417 1.29 0.09 -12.75
N ARG A 418 0.24 0.19 -11.94
CA ARG A 418 0.07 -0.58 -10.71
C ARG A 418 -0.04 -2.08 -11.02
N GLU A 419 -0.92 -2.47 -11.93
CA GLU A 419 -1.13 -3.88 -12.30
C GLU A 419 0.09 -4.51 -12.99
N ILE A 420 0.77 -3.76 -13.85
CA ILE A 420 2.05 -4.19 -14.44
C ILE A 420 3.14 -4.27 -13.36
N GLY A 421 3.14 -3.33 -12.41
CA GLY A 421 4.05 -3.30 -11.27
C GLY A 421 3.97 -4.56 -10.41
N HIS A 422 2.78 -5.09 -10.18
CA HIS A 422 2.59 -6.35 -9.43
C HIS A 422 3.33 -7.52 -10.07
N VAL A 423 3.29 -7.62 -11.41
CA VAL A 423 4.01 -8.66 -12.17
C VAL A 423 5.51 -8.37 -12.21
N ALA A 424 5.92 -7.11 -12.33
CA ALA A 424 7.32 -6.67 -12.32
C ALA A 424 8.05 -6.95 -10.99
N ASN A 425 7.32 -7.22 -9.91
CA ASN A 425 7.87 -7.59 -8.61
C ASN A 425 8.11 -9.10 -8.43
N ILE A 426 7.68 -9.94 -9.38
CA ILE A 426 7.87 -11.39 -9.31
C ILE A 426 9.33 -11.81 -9.56
N PRO A 427 10.03 -11.30 -10.60
CA PRO A 427 11.45 -11.64 -10.80
C PRO A 427 12.31 -11.19 -9.61
N GLY A 428 13.10 -12.12 -9.08
CA GLY A 428 13.88 -11.95 -7.85
C GLY A 428 13.03 -11.86 -6.58
N GLY A 429 11.75 -12.23 -6.59
CA GLY A 429 10.89 -12.23 -5.41
C GLY A 429 11.21 -13.33 -4.40
N VAL A 430 10.77 -13.15 -3.15
CA VAL A 430 10.83 -14.13 -2.07
C VAL A 430 9.50 -14.15 -1.32
N GLU A 431 8.82 -15.29 -1.30
CA GLU A 431 7.63 -15.49 -0.49
C GLU A 431 8.01 -15.55 0.99
N ILE A 432 7.35 -14.73 1.81
CA ILE A 432 7.59 -14.62 3.25
C ILE A 432 6.43 -15.24 4.01
N GLU A 433 6.72 -16.30 4.78
CA GLU A 433 5.79 -16.89 5.74
C GLU A 433 6.28 -16.60 7.16
N ARG A 434 5.58 -15.74 7.91
CA ARG A 434 5.94 -15.44 9.30
C ARG A 434 5.79 -16.68 10.17
N LYS A 435 6.90 -17.11 10.77
CA LYS A 435 6.97 -18.30 11.62
C LYS A 435 7.62 -17.96 12.96
N VAL A 436 7.34 -18.78 13.96
CA VAL A 436 8.04 -18.77 15.25
C VAL A 436 8.86 -20.05 15.39
N TYR A 437 9.82 -20.06 16.31
CA TYR A 437 10.67 -21.23 16.55
C TYR A 437 9.83 -22.49 16.82
N GLY A 438 10.21 -23.62 16.22
CA GLY A 438 9.49 -24.90 16.34
C GLY A 438 8.45 -25.17 15.25
N VAL A 439 8.10 -24.17 14.42
CA VAL A 439 7.25 -24.38 13.22
C VAL A 439 8.11 -24.86 12.05
N ALA A 440 7.66 -25.91 11.35
CA ALA A 440 8.42 -26.52 10.26
C ALA A 440 8.47 -25.67 8.97
N GLY A 441 9.53 -25.90 8.19
CA GLY A 441 9.73 -25.30 6.86
C GLY A 441 10.36 -23.90 6.88
N PRO A 442 10.76 -23.38 5.71
CA PRO A 442 11.42 -22.09 5.62
C PRO A 442 10.43 -20.94 5.87
N GLN A 443 10.94 -19.83 6.41
CA GLN A 443 10.24 -18.53 6.45
C GLN A 443 10.38 -17.77 5.13
N TYR A 444 11.46 -18.02 4.38
CA TYR A 444 11.79 -17.35 3.14
C TYR A 444 11.94 -18.37 2.02
N THR A 445 11.10 -18.27 1.00
CA THR A 445 11.12 -19.18 -0.16
C THR A 445 11.30 -18.35 -1.43
N ALA A 446 12.32 -18.65 -2.24
CA ALA A 446 12.48 -17.99 -3.52
C ALA A 446 11.29 -18.30 -4.44
N VAL A 447 10.79 -17.30 -5.17
CA VAL A 447 9.73 -17.53 -6.15
C VAL A 447 10.21 -18.58 -7.17
N PRO A 448 9.40 -19.59 -7.53
CA PRO A 448 9.81 -20.63 -8.46
C PRO A 448 10.29 -20.07 -9.81
N ARG A 449 11.36 -20.66 -10.36
CA ARG A 449 11.98 -20.21 -11.61
C ARG A 449 10.97 -20.03 -12.75
N ASP A 450 10.10 -21.00 -12.98
CA ASP A 450 9.13 -20.95 -14.09
C ASP A 450 8.11 -19.82 -13.91
N ARG A 451 7.76 -19.48 -12.66
CA ARG A 451 6.89 -18.34 -12.36
C ARG A 451 7.57 -17.01 -12.67
N GLN A 452 8.86 -16.88 -12.38
CA GLN A 452 9.64 -15.70 -12.73
C GLN A 452 9.76 -15.54 -14.26
N LYS A 453 9.99 -16.64 -15.00
CA LYS A 453 9.99 -16.63 -16.48
C LYS A 453 8.65 -16.22 -17.07
N ALA A 454 7.56 -16.79 -16.54
CA ALA A 454 6.21 -16.42 -16.96
C ALA A 454 5.92 -14.94 -16.73
N ALA A 455 6.42 -14.35 -15.63
CA ALA A 455 6.29 -12.93 -15.38
C ALA A 455 7.05 -12.08 -16.41
N VAL A 456 8.30 -12.43 -16.75
CA VAL A 456 9.07 -11.71 -17.80
C VAL A 456 8.38 -11.81 -19.16
N GLN A 457 7.85 -12.98 -19.50
CA GLN A 457 7.06 -13.16 -20.73
C GLN A 457 5.80 -12.30 -20.73
N PHE A 458 5.06 -12.26 -19.61
CA PHE A 458 3.87 -11.42 -19.47
C PHE A 458 4.19 -9.94 -19.69
N LEU A 459 5.28 -9.44 -19.10
CA LEU A 459 5.75 -8.06 -19.28
C LEU A 459 6.22 -7.81 -20.72
N SER A 460 6.79 -8.80 -21.39
CA SER A 460 7.13 -8.74 -22.82
C SER A 460 5.90 -8.54 -23.72
N GLU A 461 4.74 -9.02 -23.32
CA GLU A 461 3.52 -8.98 -24.12
C GLU A 461 2.66 -7.75 -23.81
N ASN A 462 2.67 -7.29 -22.56
CA ASN A 462 1.72 -6.30 -22.07
C ASN A 462 2.31 -4.94 -21.69
N ALA A 463 3.64 -4.84 -21.52
CA ALA A 463 4.30 -3.61 -21.10
C ALA A 463 5.38 -3.18 -22.09
N PHE A 464 6.41 -4.00 -22.25
CA PHE A 464 7.22 -4.00 -23.48
C PHE A 464 6.28 -4.53 -24.56
N THR A 465 6.30 -4.17 -25.82
CA THR A 465 5.18 -4.30 -26.77
C THR A 465 4.22 -3.18 -26.47
N THR A 466 4.33 -2.16 -27.30
CA THR A 466 3.69 -0.87 -27.11
C THR A 466 2.18 -1.08 -26.92
N PRO A 467 1.62 -0.76 -25.74
CA PRO A 467 0.19 -0.89 -25.49
C PRO A 467 -0.57 0.24 -26.21
N THR A 468 -0.75 0.09 -27.53
CA THR A 468 -1.34 1.12 -28.39
C THR A 468 -2.78 1.48 -28.04
N TRP A 469 -3.49 0.61 -27.32
CA TRP A 469 -4.84 0.87 -26.81
C TRP A 469 -4.90 1.99 -25.75
N LEU A 470 -3.76 2.36 -25.15
CA LEU A 470 -3.65 3.56 -24.29
C LEU A 470 -3.51 4.85 -25.12
N LEU A 471 -3.27 4.74 -26.43
CA LEU A 471 -3.03 5.86 -27.33
C LEU A 471 -4.29 6.23 -28.14
N GLU A 472 -5.41 6.43 -27.46
CA GLU A 472 -6.68 6.78 -28.10
C GLU A 472 -6.70 8.24 -28.58
N ASP A 473 -6.73 8.45 -29.90
CA ASP A 473 -6.60 9.77 -30.51
C ASP A 473 -7.72 10.75 -30.09
N ARG A 474 -8.95 10.25 -29.90
CA ARG A 474 -10.07 11.07 -29.41
C ARG A 474 -9.76 11.71 -28.05
N VAL A 475 -9.05 11.01 -27.18
CA VAL A 475 -8.67 11.49 -25.85
C VAL A 475 -7.42 12.35 -25.94
N LEU A 476 -6.40 11.89 -26.66
CA LEU A 476 -5.11 12.56 -26.70
C LEU A 476 -5.15 13.90 -27.43
N SER A 477 -5.88 14.00 -28.53
CA SER A 477 -5.96 15.21 -29.36
C SER A 477 -6.57 16.42 -28.63
N VAL A 478 -7.37 16.18 -27.57
CA VAL A 478 -7.98 17.23 -26.75
C VAL A 478 -7.20 17.52 -25.47
N LEU A 479 -6.35 16.59 -25.01
CA LEU A 479 -5.57 16.75 -23.77
C LEU A 479 -4.16 17.30 -24.00
N TYR A 480 -3.48 16.87 -25.08
CA TYR A 480 -2.06 17.13 -25.25
C TYR A 480 -1.72 17.61 -26.67
N PRO A 481 -1.05 18.77 -26.82
CA PRO A 481 -0.52 19.19 -28.11
C PRO A 481 0.77 18.45 -28.50
N SER A 482 1.47 17.84 -27.53
CA SER A 482 2.63 16.97 -27.71
C SER A 482 2.94 16.21 -26.40
N GLY A 483 3.91 15.29 -26.40
CA GLY A 483 4.40 14.62 -25.17
C GLY A 483 3.78 13.24 -24.85
N THR A 484 2.66 12.87 -25.47
CA THR A 484 2.04 11.53 -25.34
C THR A 484 3.04 10.40 -25.58
N VAL A 485 3.85 10.55 -26.62
CA VAL A 485 4.82 9.54 -27.04
C VAL A 485 5.91 9.35 -25.97
N GLN A 486 6.34 10.43 -25.30
CA GLN A 486 7.36 10.34 -24.26
C GLN A 486 6.79 9.66 -23.00
N ARG A 487 5.55 9.99 -22.62
CA ARG A 487 4.92 9.42 -21.43
C ARG A 487 4.90 7.90 -21.45
N LEU A 488 4.40 7.27 -22.53
CA LEU A 488 4.34 5.81 -22.61
C LEU A 488 5.75 5.18 -22.67
N ALA A 489 6.71 5.86 -23.30
CA ALA A 489 8.09 5.40 -23.31
C ALA A 489 8.70 5.38 -21.89
N ASP A 490 8.41 6.40 -21.07
CA ASP A 490 8.86 6.47 -19.68
C ASP A 490 8.19 5.39 -18.81
N LEU A 491 6.92 5.04 -19.08
CA LEU A 491 6.24 3.94 -18.41
C LEU A 491 6.98 2.60 -18.65
N GLN A 492 7.31 2.29 -19.90
CA GLN A 492 8.06 1.07 -20.25
C GLN A 492 9.45 1.07 -19.60
N ALA A 493 10.12 2.22 -19.57
CA ALA A 493 11.41 2.39 -18.90
C ALA A 493 11.30 2.12 -17.39
N ASN A 494 10.24 2.58 -16.73
CA ASN A 494 10.02 2.33 -15.30
C ASN A 494 9.80 0.85 -15.00
N VAL A 495 9.02 0.14 -15.82
CA VAL A 495 8.85 -1.33 -15.68
C VAL A 495 10.19 -2.04 -15.79
N LEU A 496 11.01 -1.68 -16.79
CA LEU A 496 12.33 -2.26 -16.96
C LEU A 496 13.25 -2.01 -15.75
N ARG A 497 13.26 -0.78 -15.21
CA ARG A 497 14.03 -0.44 -14.00
C ARG A 497 13.55 -1.22 -12.77
N THR A 498 12.25 -1.42 -12.60
CA THR A 498 11.70 -2.20 -11.50
C THR A 498 12.11 -3.67 -11.58
N VAL A 499 12.06 -4.29 -12.75
CA VAL A 499 12.45 -5.70 -12.94
C VAL A 499 13.96 -5.91 -12.72
N THR A 500 14.78 -4.90 -13.04
CA THR A 500 16.24 -4.99 -13.00
C THR A 500 16.84 -4.17 -11.86
N SER A 501 16.08 -3.91 -10.78
CA SER A 501 16.58 -3.14 -9.64
C SER A 501 17.78 -3.85 -8.97
N ASN A 502 18.72 -3.06 -8.44
CA ASN A 502 19.97 -3.59 -7.88
C ASN A 502 19.72 -4.60 -6.75
N ASP A 503 18.77 -4.31 -5.85
CA ASP A 503 18.41 -5.21 -4.76
C ASP A 503 17.86 -6.56 -5.25
N LYS A 504 17.06 -6.56 -6.33
CA LYS A 504 16.55 -7.80 -6.94
C LYS A 504 17.69 -8.61 -7.55
N LEU A 505 18.59 -7.97 -8.30
CA LEU A 505 19.71 -8.66 -8.94
C LEU A 505 20.65 -9.30 -7.89
N LEU A 506 20.95 -8.61 -6.79
CA LEU A 506 21.72 -9.19 -5.69
C LEU A 506 21.00 -10.37 -5.03
N ARG A 507 19.70 -10.24 -4.80
CA ARG A 507 18.90 -11.33 -4.24
C ARG A 507 18.85 -12.54 -5.17
N MET A 508 18.79 -12.33 -6.48
CA MET A 508 18.88 -13.40 -7.47
C MET A 508 20.26 -14.07 -7.47
N LEU A 509 21.36 -13.34 -7.25
CA LEU A 509 22.69 -13.94 -7.06
C LEU A 509 22.77 -14.81 -5.80
N ASP A 510 22.21 -14.36 -4.67
CA ASP A 510 22.12 -15.17 -3.45
C ASP A 510 21.29 -16.45 -3.68
N GLN A 511 20.12 -16.30 -4.29
CA GLN A 511 19.25 -17.42 -4.65
C GLN A 511 19.95 -18.42 -5.58
N GLN A 512 20.67 -17.93 -6.60
CA GLN A 512 21.43 -18.77 -7.53
C GLN A 512 22.57 -19.52 -6.84
N THR A 513 23.26 -18.87 -5.90
CA THR A 513 24.32 -19.49 -5.11
C THR A 513 23.77 -20.62 -4.23
N ARG A 514 22.58 -20.43 -3.65
CA ARG A 514 21.96 -21.38 -2.71
C ARG A 514 21.22 -22.52 -3.40
N LEU A 515 20.55 -22.25 -4.52
CA LEU A 515 19.62 -23.19 -5.18
C LEU A 515 20.19 -23.75 -6.51
N GLY A 516 21.31 -23.23 -6.98
CA GLY A 516 21.92 -23.65 -8.24
C GLY A 516 20.99 -23.47 -9.44
N ALA A 517 20.89 -24.50 -10.29
CA ALA A 517 20.09 -24.47 -11.52
C ALA A 517 18.57 -24.34 -11.29
N ALA A 518 18.08 -24.54 -10.06
CA ALA A 518 16.68 -24.33 -9.73
C ALA A 518 16.30 -22.84 -9.58
N ALA A 519 17.28 -21.95 -9.40
CA ALA A 519 17.02 -20.51 -9.32
C ALA A 519 16.91 -19.86 -10.70
N TYR A 520 16.11 -18.80 -10.79
CA TYR A 520 16.19 -17.85 -11.89
C TYR A 520 17.28 -16.83 -11.59
N GLY A 521 18.38 -16.87 -12.36
CA GLY A 521 19.56 -16.02 -12.13
C GLY A 521 19.58 -14.76 -13.00
N PRO A 522 20.44 -13.76 -12.68
CA PRO A 522 20.51 -12.51 -13.45
C PRO A 522 20.86 -12.70 -14.93
N ILE A 523 21.72 -13.67 -15.27
CA ILE A 523 22.06 -13.98 -16.67
C ILE A 523 20.82 -14.40 -17.46
N GLU A 524 19.98 -15.23 -16.85
CA GLU A 524 18.75 -15.71 -17.49
C GLU A 524 17.74 -14.57 -17.65
N LEU A 525 17.58 -13.73 -16.62
CA LEU A 525 16.74 -12.53 -16.68
C LEU A 525 17.15 -11.59 -17.83
N PHE A 526 18.42 -11.21 -17.92
CA PHE A 526 18.88 -10.31 -18.99
C PHE A 526 18.75 -10.97 -20.36
N THR A 527 18.92 -12.29 -20.47
CA THR A 527 18.69 -13.01 -21.72
C THR A 527 17.23 -12.94 -22.16
N ASP A 528 16.29 -13.22 -21.25
CA ASP A 528 14.86 -13.18 -21.54
C ASP A 528 14.40 -11.74 -21.88
N LEU A 529 14.90 -10.74 -21.16
CA LEU A 529 14.62 -9.32 -21.45
C LEU A 529 15.17 -8.88 -22.81
N GLU A 530 16.39 -9.28 -23.19
CA GLU A 530 16.95 -8.93 -24.50
C GLU A 530 16.17 -9.56 -25.64
N ASN A 531 15.78 -10.83 -25.49
CA ASN A 531 14.92 -11.53 -26.45
C ASN A 531 13.55 -10.85 -26.62
N ALA A 532 13.04 -10.23 -25.55
CA ALA A 532 11.80 -9.45 -25.58
C ALA A 532 11.98 -8.07 -26.23
N ILE A 533 13.02 -7.33 -25.84
CA ILE A 533 13.20 -5.90 -26.17
C ILE A 533 13.83 -5.70 -27.56
N PHE A 534 14.71 -6.60 -28.00
CA PHE A 534 15.44 -6.47 -29.28
C PHE A 534 14.87 -7.35 -30.40
N ARG A 535 13.75 -8.03 -30.19
CA ARG A 535 13.13 -8.94 -31.17
C ARG A 535 12.96 -8.29 -32.55
N ASP A 536 12.51 -7.05 -32.61
CA ASP A 536 12.24 -6.33 -33.85
C ASP A 536 13.53 -6.08 -34.66
N VAL A 537 14.60 -5.64 -33.97
CA VAL A 537 15.92 -5.41 -34.58
C VAL A 537 16.50 -6.72 -35.12
N LEU A 538 16.40 -7.80 -34.34
CA LEU A 538 16.95 -9.11 -34.70
C LEU A 538 16.15 -9.81 -35.80
N SER A 539 14.86 -9.49 -35.93
CA SER A 539 13.97 -10.03 -36.97
C SER A 539 13.83 -9.12 -38.20
N ARG A 540 14.64 -8.06 -38.31
CA ARG A 540 14.67 -7.11 -39.44
C ARG A 540 13.34 -6.36 -39.65
N GLN A 541 12.64 -6.05 -38.56
CA GLN A 541 11.42 -5.24 -38.61
C GLN A 541 11.74 -3.76 -38.32
N PRO A 542 10.93 -2.81 -38.84
CA PRO A 542 10.99 -1.42 -38.41
C PRO A 542 10.79 -1.30 -36.89
N VAL A 543 11.60 -0.47 -36.23
CA VAL A 543 11.53 -0.27 -34.79
C VAL A 543 10.86 1.07 -34.53
N ASP A 544 9.69 1.08 -33.90
CA ASP A 544 8.94 2.31 -33.58
C ASP A 544 9.64 3.19 -32.52
N PHE A 545 9.13 4.40 -32.29
CA PHE A 545 9.74 5.32 -31.30
C PHE A 545 9.85 4.70 -29.90
N TYR A 546 8.77 4.07 -29.41
CA TYR A 546 8.69 3.51 -28.06
C TYR A 546 9.70 2.38 -27.87
N ARG A 547 9.81 1.50 -28.87
CA ARG A 547 10.81 0.43 -28.90
C ARG A 547 12.22 0.95 -28.94
N ARG A 548 12.52 1.94 -29.77
CA ARG A 548 13.86 2.55 -29.77
C ARG A 548 14.17 3.22 -28.44
N HIS A 549 13.20 3.84 -27.77
CA HIS A 549 13.41 4.40 -26.43
C HIS A 549 13.74 3.28 -25.43
N LEU A 550 12.91 2.22 -25.35
CA LEU A 550 13.13 1.09 -24.45
C LEU A 550 14.49 0.40 -24.69
N GLN A 551 14.91 0.24 -25.95
CA GLN A 551 16.22 -0.32 -26.30
C GLN A 551 17.38 0.57 -25.82
N ARG A 552 17.27 1.91 -25.97
CA ARG A 552 18.24 2.85 -25.38
C ARG A 552 18.28 2.75 -23.87
N THR A 553 17.11 2.73 -23.22
CA THR A 553 17.02 2.58 -21.76
C THR A 553 17.67 1.29 -21.28
N TYR A 554 17.46 0.17 -21.98
CA TYR A 554 18.10 -1.10 -21.64
C TYR A 554 19.63 -1.04 -21.75
N VAL A 555 20.15 -0.49 -22.85
CA VAL A 555 21.60 -0.33 -23.03
C VAL A 555 22.18 0.58 -21.96
N GLN A 556 21.57 1.74 -21.71
CA GLN A 556 22.02 2.66 -20.67
C GLN A 556 22.02 1.99 -19.29
N LEU A 557 20.99 1.20 -18.98
CA LEU A 557 20.89 0.49 -17.71
C LEU A 557 22.02 -0.53 -17.51
N LEU A 558 22.44 -1.23 -18.57
CA LEU A 558 23.61 -2.13 -18.50
C LEU A 558 24.91 -1.33 -18.34
N ILE A 559 25.03 -0.18 -19.00
CA ILE A 559 26.18 0.73 -18.87
C ILE A 559 26.29 1.19 -17.41
N ASP A 560 25.23 1.74 -16.83
CA ASP A 560 25.19 2.23 -15.45
C ASP A 560 25.60 1.14 -14.43
N LYS A 561 25.19 -0.11 -14.66
CA LYS A 561 25.56 -1.26 -13.80
C LYS A 561 27.01 -1.71 -13.97
N SER A 562 27.65 -1.35 -15.09
CA SER A 562 29.03 -1.71 -15.41
C SER A 562 30.06 -0.68 -14.93
N GLU A 563 29.62 0.58 -14.81
CA GLU A 563 30.44 1.74 -14.49
C GLU A 563 30.85 1.79 -13.02
N LYS A 564 32.02 2.39 -12.78
CA LYS A 564 32.45 2.72 -11.42
C LYS A 564 31.56 3.84 -10.89
N PRO A 565 31.03 3.74 -9.65
CA PRO A 565 30.23 4.81 -9.08
C PRO A 565 31.00 6.13 -9.08
N SER A 566 30.40 7.18 -9.66
CA SER A 566 31.03 8.48 -9.92
C SER A 566 31.17 9.40 -8.70
N SER A 567 31.11 8.86 -7.47
CA SER A 567 31.37 9.47 -6.14
C SER A 567 30.20 9.99 -5.28
N THR A 568 30.43 9.88 -3.97
CA THR A 568 29.95 10.64 -2.78
C THR A 568 28.53 11.21 -2.75
N GLU A 569 27.49 10.38 -2.82
CA GLU A 569 26.18 10.80 -2.29
C GLU A 569 26.24 10.71 -0.76
N SER A 570 26.41 11.84 -0.08
CA SER A 570 26.52 11.89 1.38
C SER A 570 25.14 11.87 2.07
N ASN A 571 24.07 12.15 1.34
CA ASN A 571 22.73 12.15 1.89
C ASN A 571 22.22 10.70 2.07
N PRO A 572 21.98 10.23 3.30
CA PRO A 572 21.56 8.86 3.56
C PRO A 572 20.24 8.47 2.87
N PHE A 573 19.32 9.44 2.67
CA PHE A 573 18.04 9.19 2.01
C PHE A 573 18.22 8.92 0.52
N PHE A 574 18.99 9.76 -0.19
CA PHE A 574 19.28 9.55 -1.60
C PHE A 574 20.19 8.34 -1.83
N ALA A 575 21.10 8.04 -0.90
CA ALA A 575 21.90 6.82 -0.91
C ALA A 575 21.02 5.56 -0.77
N PHE A 576 20.00 5.58 0.10
CA PHE A 576 19.03 4.50 0.23
C PHE A 576 18.23 4.29 -1.06
N LEU A 577 17.74 5.36 -1.70
CA LEU A 577 16.98 5.28 -2.95
C LEU A 577 17.81 4.73 -4.13
N ARG A 578 19.13 4.95 -4.13
CA ARG A 578 20.04 4.45 -5.17
C ARG A 578 20.21 2.93 -5.12
N GLY A 579 19.97 2.32 -3.96
CA GLY A 579 20.25 0.91 -3.71
C GLY A 579 21.76 0.61 -3.67
N PRO A 580 22.13 -0.66 -3.44
CA PRO A 580 23.52 -1.08 -3.35
C PRO A 580 24.25 -0.92 -4.69
N SER A 581 25.56 -0.69 -4.63
CA SER A 581 26.43 -0.65 -5.83
C SER A 581 26.65 -2.04 -6.40
N MET A 582 26.57 -2.17 -7.73
CA MET A 582 26.84 -3.43 -8.44
C MET A 582 28.32 -3.62 -8.79
N TYR A 583 29.16 -2.60 -8.59
CA TYR A 583 30.51 -2.56 -9.13
C TYR A 583 31.43 -3.68 -8.63
N THR A 584 31.25 -4.11 -7.38
CA THR A 584 32.03 -5.18 -6.73
C THR A 584 31.33 -6.53 -6.75
N THR A 585 30.37 -6.72 -7.66
CA THR A 585 29.50 -7.89 -7.72
C THR A 585 29.55 -8.52 -9.11
N ASP A 586 29.14 -9.78 -9.25
CA ASP A 586 29.07 -10.46 -10.55
C ASP A 586 28.11 -9.77 -11.52
N VAL A 587 27.16 -8.94 -11.03
CA VAL A 587 26.26 -8.15 -11.88
C VAL A 587 27.04 -7.24 -12.83
N ARG A 588 28.17 -6.66 -12.40
CA ARG A 588 29.03 -5.85 -13.28
C ARG A 588 29.59 -6.68 -14.43
N ALA A 589 30.11 -7.87 -14.12
CA ALA A 589 30.68 -8.76 -15.13
C ALA A 589 29.59 -9.24 -16.11
N ILE A 590 28.41 -9.59 -15.59
CA ILE A 590 27.23 -9.95 -16.38
C ILE A 590 26.83 -8.80 -17.31
N ALA A 591 26.71 -7.57 -16.79
CA ALA A 591 26.34 -6.40 -17.60
C ALA A 591 27.33 -6.15 -18.75
N ARG A 592 28.64 -6.21 -18.49
CA ARG A 592 29.67 -6.08 -19.54
C ARG A 592 29.59 -7.21 -20.57
N ALA A 593 29.36 -8.45 -20.13
CA ALA A 593 29.20 -9.58 -21.02
C ALA A 593 27.96 -9.44 -21.93
N ARG A 594 26.84 -8.98 -21.37
CA ARG A 594 25.62 -8.69 -22.13
C ARG A 594 25.80 -7.56 -23.14
N LEU A 595 26.44 -6.46 -22.74
CA LEU A 595 26.80 -5.36 -23.66
C LEU A 595 27.65 -5.87 -24.84
N ALA A 596 28.65 -6.71 -24.58
CA ALA A 596 29.49 -7.29 -25.64
C ALA A 596 28.69 -8.21 -26.58
N GLN A 597 27.77 -9.01 -26.04
CA GLN A 597 26.89 -9.87 -26.83
C GLN A 597 25.92 -9.06 -27.70
N LEU A 598 25.29 -8.02 -27.14
CA LEU A 598 24.46 -7.08 -27.88
C LEU A 598 25.24 -6.36 -28.97
N GLN A 599 26.49 -5.95 -28.72
CA GLN A 599 27.31 -5.32 -29.75
C GLN A 599 27.49 -6.22 -30.98
N THR A 600 27.76 -7.51 -30.75
CA THR A 600 27.87 -8.51 -31.83
C THR A 600 26.54 -8.70 -32.55
N ALA A 601 25.44 -8.83 -31.80
CA ALA A 601 24.11 -9.03 -32.38
C ALA A 601 23.67 -7.83 -33.24
N LEU A 602 23.91 -6.60 -32.76
CA LEU A 602 23.58 -5.39 -33.49
C LEU A 602 24.45 -5.18 -34.73
N LYS A 603 25.73 -5.61 -34.72
CA LYS A 603 26.60 -5.56 -35.92
C LYS A 603 26.08 -6.44 -37.07
N GLY A 604 25.45 -7.56 -36.73
CA GLY A 604 24.82 -8.46 -37.71
C GLY A 604 23.41 -8.04 -38.15
N ALA A 605 22.80 -7.05 -37.51
CA ALA A 605 21.43 -6.63 -37.80
C ALA A 605 21.35 -5.78 -39.09
N VAL A 606 20.39 -6.10 -39.94
CA VAL A 606 20.07 -5.31 -41.14
C VAL A 606 18.85 -4.46 -40.81
N ALA A 607 19.02 -3.14 -40.82
CA ALA A 607 17.94 -2.20 -40.50
C ALA A 607 16.88 -2.16 -41.60
N ALA A 608 15.61 -2.15 -41.20
CA ALA A 608 14.47 -2.10 -42.11
C ALA A 608 14.22 -0.70 -42.72
N ASP A 609 14.64 0.36 -42.02
CA ASP A 609 14.43 1.76 -42.42
C ASP A 609 15.57 2.67 -41.92
N ALA A 610 15.57 3.94 -42.36
CA ALA A 610 16.61 4.91 -42.02
C ALA A 610 16.66 5.28 -40.53
N ALA A 611 15.51 5.37 -39.85
CA ALA A 611 15.45 5.69 -38.43
C ALA A 611 15.96 4.52 -37.57
N THR A 612 15.57 3.30 -37.93
CA THR A 612 16.08 2.06 -37.34
C THR A 612 17.59 1.94 -37.56
N LYS A 613 18.09 2.27 -38.76
CA LYS A 613 19.53 2.26 -39.07
C LYS A 613 20.31 3.24 -38.19
N ALA A 614 19.84 4.48 -38.09
CA ALA A 614 20.48 5.50 -37.25
C ALA A 614 20.48 5.09 -35.77
N HIS A 615 19.37 4.50 -35.30
CA HIS A 615 19.25 4.02 -33.93
C HIS A 615 20.20 2.86 -33.61
N VAL A 616 20.29 1.84 -34.46
CA VAL A 616 21.19 0.71 -34.25
C VAL A 616 22.65 1.19 -34.24
N ALA A 617 23.03 2.10 -35.14
CA ALA A 617 24.38 2.68 -35.16
C ALA A 617 24.71 3.47 -33.88
N ASP A 618 23.76 4.24 -33.37
CA ASP A 618 23.89 4.98 -32.10
C ASP A 618 24.07 4.04 -30.91
N LEU A 619 23.27 2.97 -30.81
CA LEU A 619 23.43 1.95 -29.76
C LEU A 619 24.81 1.27 -29.82
N GLN A 620 25.26 0.90 -31.02
CA GLN A 620 26.59 0.30 -31.20
C GLN A 620 27.71 1.22 -30.70
N LEU A 621 27.60 2.53 -30.98
CA LEU A 621 28.58 3.53 -30.53
C LEU A 621 28.56 3.69 -29.01
N GLN A 622 27.37 3.75 -28.39
CA GLN A 622 27.23 3.81 -26.93
C GLN A 622 27.86 2.59 -26.25
N ILE A 623 27.54 1.39 -26.74
CA ILE A 623 28.10 0.13 -26.24
C ILE A 623 29.63 0.10 -26.43
N GLN A 624 30.12 0.54 -27.58
CA GLN A 624 31.56 0.60 -27.84
C GLN A 624 32.28 1.51 -26.83
N ARG A 625 31.73 2.71 -26.57
CA ARG A 625 32.29 3.64 -25.59
C ARG A 625 32.32 3.01 -24.18
N ALA A 626 31.22 2.42 -23.74
CA ALA A 626 31.14 1.80 -22.41
C ALA A 626 32.06 0.57 -22.22
N LEU A 627 32.42 -0.14 -23.30
CA LEU A 627 33.36 -1.27 -23.25
C LEU A 627 34.82 -0.85 -23.45
N SER A 628 35.08 0.43 -23.73
CA SER A 628 36.44 0.96 -23.96
C SER A 628 37.26 0.97 -22.66
N PRO A 629 38.60 0.83 -22.71
CA PRO A 629 39.45 0.90 -21.51
C PRO A 629 39.43 2.25 -20.78
N GLU A 630 39.05 3.32 -21.49
CA GLU A 630 38.93 4.69 -20.97
C GLU A 630 37.51 4.99 -20.42
N GLY A 631 36.58 4.04 -20.55
CA GLY A 631 35.18 4.13 -20.12
C GLY A 631 34.87 3.34 -18.85
#